data_AF-A0A679HNT7-F1
#
_entry.id   AF-A0A679HNT7-F1
#
_cell.length_a   1.000
_cell.length_b   1.000
_cell.length_c   1.000
_cell.angle_alpha   90.00
_cell.angle_beta   90.00
_cell.angle_gamma   90.00
#
_symmetry.space_group_name_H-M   'P 1'
#
loop_
_entity.id
_entity.type
_entity.pdbx_description
1 polymer ?
#
loop_
_entity_poly.entity_id
_entity_poly.type
_entity_poly.pdbx_seq_one_letter_code
_entity_poly.pdbx_strand_id
1 'polypeptide(L)'
;MAGVYVDDLARLNNEIHEQINDLYPCHGKTAEQEAALCLSLLMGYSVSMYANSEDEAKKKTVLRRSQMILKNQLPSPLKIQLHTIYDKLLS
;
A
#
# COMPACT_ATOMS: atom_id res chain seq x y z
N MET A 1 18.72 -23.53 -13.02
CA MET A 1 17.31 -23.04 -13.08
C MET A 1 17.01 -21.95 -12.04
N ALA A 2 18.00 -21.20 -11.54
CA ALA A 2 17.76 -20.12 -10.58
C ALA A 2 17.52 -18.74 -11.24
N GLY A 3 17.91 -18.55 -12.51
CA GLY A 3 17.77 -17.26 -13.21
C GLY A 3 16.33 -16.93 -13.61
N VAL A 4 15.55 -17.92 -14.08
CA VAL A 4 14.17 -17.72 -14.54
C VAL A 4 13.25 -17.24 -13.41
N TYR A 5 13.42 -17.78 -12.19
CA TYR A 5 12.64 -17.37 -11.02
C TYR A 5 12.91 -15.94 -10.56
N VAL A 6 14.16 -15.48 -10.70
CA VAL A 6 14.55 -14.11 -10.32
C VAL A 6 13.97 -13.10 -11.32
N ASP A 7 13.99 -13.42 -12.61
CA ASP A 7 13.45 -12.56 -13.66
C ASP A 7 11.91 -12.45 -13.58
N ASP A 8 11.21 -13.56 -13.33
CA ASP A 8 9.75 -13.55 -13.18
C ASP A 8 9.30 -12.75 -11.93
N LEU A 9 10.04 -12.87 -10.81
CA LEU A 9 9.76 -12.12 -9.59
C LEU A 9 10.05 -10.62 -9.77
N ALA A 10 11.15 -10.27 -10.44
CA ALA A 10 11.48 -8.89 -10.75
C ALA A 10 10.43 -8.26 -11.67
N ARG A 11 9.97 -8.99 -12.69
CA ARG A 11 8.89 -8.56 -13.58
C ARG A 11 7.60 -8.30 -12.78
N LEU A 12 7.19 -9.25 -11.93
CA LEU A 12 5.97 -9.10 -11.14
C LEU A 12 6.05 -7.90 -10.19
N ASN A 13 7.20 -7.68 -9.55
CA ASN A 13 7.39 -6.52 -8.67
C ASN A 13 7.31 -5.19 -9.44
N ASN A 14 7.85 -5.14 -10.66
CA ASN A 14 7.72 -3.94 -11.51
C ASN A 14 6.26 -3.71 -11.92
N GLU A 15 5.53 -4.76 -12.33
CA GLU A 15 4.10 -4.64 -12.69
C GLU A 15 3.26 -4.14 -11.50
N ILE A 16 3.50 -4.67 -10.30
CA ILE A 16 2.84 -4.18 -9.07
C ILE A 16 3.18 -2.71 -8.83
N HIS A 17 4.46 -2.34 -8.96
CA HIS A 17 4.91 -0.97 -8.72
C HIS A 17 4.27 0.03 -9.69
N GLU A 18 4.17 -0.31 -10.97
CA GLU A 18 3.49 0.52 -11.98
C GLU A 18 2.00 0.71 -11.63
N GLN A 19 1.28 -0.39 -11.37
CA GLN A 19 -0.15 -0.34 -11.01
C GLN A 19 -0.40 0.47 -9.74
N ILE A 20 0.49 0.40 -8.76
CA ILE A 20 0.38 1.11 -7.49
C ILE A 20 0.63 2.61 -7.70
N ASN A 21 1.57 2.99 -8.56
CA ASN A 21 1.78 4.40 -8.91
C ASN A 21 0.61 4.99 -9.72
N ASP A 22 -0.02 4.20 -10.58
CA ASP A 22 -1.25 4.62 -11.28
C ASP A 22 -2.42 4.84 -10.31
N LEU A 23 -2.49 4.01 -9.25
CA LEU A 23 -3.50 4.13 -8.20
C LEU A 23 -3.22 5.23 -7.17
N TYR A 24 -1.95 5.64 -7.00
CA TYR A 24 -1.53 6.61 -5.99
C TYR A 24 -2.33 7.94 -5.99
N PRO A 25 -2.58 8.61 -7.13
CA PRO A 25 -3.34 9.86 -7.16
C PRO A 25 -4.85 9.67 -6.89
N CYS A 26 -5.36 8.44 -6.96
CA CYS A 26 -6.77 8.16 -6.75
C CYS A 26 -7.18 8.35 -5.29
N HIS A 27 -8.46 8.64 -5.10
CA HIS A 27 -9.11 8.73 -3.79
C HIS A 27 -10.48 8.04 -3.84
N GLY A 28 -10.81 7.29 -2.80
CA GLY A 28 -12.11 6.66 -2.62
C GLY A 28 -13.20 7.69 -2.34
N LYS A 29 -14.41 7.42 -2.82
CA LYS A 29 -15.58 8.31 -2.58
C LYS A 29 -16.21 8.07 -1.21
N THR A 30 -16.00 6.89 -0.63
CA THR A 30 -16.43 6.53 0.73
C THR A 30 -15.23 6.23 1.61
N ALA A 31 -15.44 6.23 2.94
CA ALA A 31 -14.40 5.86 3.89
C ALA A 31 -13.87 4.44 3.62
N GLU A 32 -14.75 3.50 3.27
CA GLU A 32 -14.40 2.12 2.95
C GLU A 32 -13.56 2.02 1.67
N GLN A 33 -13.95 2.76 0.63
CA GLN A 33 -13.19 2.78 -0.63
C GLN A 33 -11.82 3.41 -0.43
N GLU A 34 -11.73 4.48 0.35
CA GLU A 34 -10.44 5.12 0.66
C GLU A 34 -9.58 4.21 1.55
N ALA A 35 -10.18 3.49 2.51
CA ALA A 35 -9.47 2.52 3.33
C ALA A 35 -8.93 1.34 2.50
N ALA A 36 -9.74 0.79 1.59
CA ALA A 36 -9.32 -0.26 0.68
C ALA A 36 -8.19 0.21 -0.25
N LEU A 37 -8.31 1.44 -0.79
CA LEU A 37 -7.26 2.03 -1.61
C LEU A 37 -5.96 2.23 -0.83
N CYS A 38 -6.03 2.79 0.38
CA CYS A 38 -4.85 2.96 1.23
C CYS A 38 -4.21 1.62 1.58
N LEU A 39 -5.01 0.58 1.84
CA LEU A 39 -4.52 -0.76 2.09
C LEU A 39 -3.75 -1.32 0.89
N SER A 40 -4.32 -1.22 -0.32
CA SER A 40 -3.66 -1.65 -1.55
C SER A 40 -2.35 -0.90 -1.79
N LEU A 41 -2.34 0.42 -1.63
CA LEU A 41 -1.15 1.26 -1.78
C LEU A 41 -0.04 0.88 -0.76
N LEU A 42 -0.39 0.69 0.51
CA LEU A 42 0.58 0.29 1.54
C LEU A 42 1.18 -1.09 1.29
N MET A 43 0.35 -2.04 0.84
CA MET A 43 0.84 -3.37 0.46
C MET A 43 1.77 -3.26 -0.76
N GLY A 44 1.38 -2.53 -1.80
CA GLY A 44 2.20 -2.31 -2.99
C GLY A 44 3.57 -1.73 -2.71
N TYR A 45 3.64 -0.62 -1.95
CA TYR A 45 4.91 -0.01 -1.57
C TYR A 45 5.73 -0.87 -0.60
N SER A 46 5.14 -1.87 0.06
CA SER A 46 5.88 -2.81 0.91
C SER A 46 6.61 -3.91 0.14
N VAL A 47 6.21 -4.19 -1.11
CA VAL A 47 6.85 -5.23 -1.96
C VAL A 47 7.89 -4.65 -2.92
N SER A 48 7.97 -3.32 -3.04
CA SER A 48 8.97 -2.65 -3.87
C SER A 48 10.37 -3.12 -3.47
N MET A 49 11.03 -3.88 -4.37
CA MET A 49 12.41 -4.35 -4.13
C MET A 49 13.41 -3.19 -4.01
N TYR A 50 13.03 -2.03 -4.53
CA TYR A 50 13.86 -0.84 -4.53
C TYR A 50 13.41 0.06 -3.38
N ALA A 51 14.18 0.07 -2.29
CA ALA A 51 14.06 1.05 -1.21
C ALA A 51 14.46 2.44 -1.72
N ASN A 52 13.68 3.00 -2.64
CA ASN A 52 13.86 4.34 -3.15
C ASN A 52 13.15 5.34 -2.23
N SER A 53 13.73 6.54 -2.12
CA SER A 53 13.26 7.56 -1.19
C SER A 53 11.88 8.12 -1.55
N GLU A 54 11.48 8.00 -2.82
CA GLU A 54 10.18 8.45 -3.31
C GLU A 54 9.06 7.53 -2.81
N ASP A 55 9.22 6.22 -2.93
CA ASP A 55 8.26 5.22 -2.44
C ASP A 55 8.06 5.33 -0.94
N GLU A 56 9.13 5.54 -0.18
CA GLU A 56 9.04 5.77 1.26
C GLU A 56 8.29 7.07 1.59
N ALA A 57 8.43 8.13 0.78
CA ALA A 57 7.66 9.36 0.93
C ALA A 57 6.18 9.15 0.60
N LYS A 58 5.87 8.41 -0.48
CA LYS A 58 4.50 8.04 -0.87
C LYS A 58 3.85 7.17 0.20
N LYS A 59 4.54 6.15 0.70
CA LYS A 59 4.10 5.28 1.81
C LYS A 59 3.78 6.08 3.07
N LYS A 60 4.63 7.03 3.48
CA LYS A 60 4.34 7.94 4.61
C LYS A 60 3.10 8.79 4.38
N THR A 61 2.88 9.24 3.15
CA THR A 61 1.69 10.02 2.76
C THR A 61 0.43 9.15 2.86
N VAL A 62 0.47 7.92 2.36
CA VAL A 62 -0.63 6.96 2.46
C VAL A 62 -0.91 6.58 3.92
N LEU A 63 0.11 6.41 4.75
CA LEU A 63 -0.06 6.19 6.20
C LEU A 63 -0.83 7.34 6.87
N ARG A 64 -0.59 8.59 6.48
CA ARG A 64 -1.36 9.75 6.98
C ARG A 64 -2.82 9.71 6.53
N ARG A 65 -3.07 9.38 5.26
CA ARG A 65 -4.43 9.19 4.71
C ARG A 65 -5.18 8.12 5.50
N SER A 66 -4.57 6.95 5.66
CA SER A 66 -5.02 5.84 6.50
C SER A 66 -5.45 6.27 7.91
N GLN A 67 -4.61 7.06 8.61
CA GLN A 67 -4.91 7.56 9.95
C GLN A 67 -6.12 8.50 9.98
N MET A 68 -6.31 9.34 8.95
CA MET A 68 -7.47 10.23 8.88
C MET A 68 -8.78 9.45 8.74
N ILE A 69 -8.78 8.36 7.97
CA ILE A 69 -9.96 7.53 7.76
C ILE A 69 -10.26 6.70 9.01
N LEU A 70 -9.25 6.19 9.72
CA LEU A 70 -9.43 5.48 10.99
C LEU A 70 -10.11 6.33 12.07
N LYS A 71 -9.94 7.66 12.01
CA LYS A 71 -10.63 8.61 12.89
C LYS A 71 -12.11 8.79 12.50
N ASN A 72 -12.46 8.63 11.22
CA ASN A 72 -13.82 8.73 10.69
C ASN A 72 -14.46 7.34 10.68
N GLN A 73 -15.04 6.92 11.83
CA GLN A 73 -15.82 5.69 12.03
C GLN A 73 -15.91 4.72 10.83
N LEU A 74 -14.86 3.94 10.60
CA LEU A 74 -14.85 2.87 9.62
C LEU A 74 -15.66 1.65 10.11
N PRO A 75 -16.28 0.87 9.21
CA PRO A 75 -16.82 -0.44 9.53
C PRO A 75 -15.75 -1.37 10.09
N SER A 76 -16.12 -2.23 11.04
CA SER A 76 -15.19 -2.98 11.89
C SER A 76 -14.16 -3.87 11.16
N PRO A 77 -14.42 -4.53 10.02
CA PRO A 77 -13.44 -5.44 9.41
C PRO A 77 -12.26 -4.71 8.76
N LEU A 78 -12.55 -3.61 8.05
CA LEU A 78 -11.52 -2.80 7.37
C LEU A 78 -10.62 -2.11 8.40
N LYS A 79 -11.20 -1.65 9.51
CA LYS A 79 -10.45 -1.05 10.61
C LYS A 79 -9.39 -2.00 11.18
N ILE A 80 -9.73 -3.27 11.37
CA ILE A 80 -8.82 -4.29 11.92
C ILE A 80 -7.67 -4.58 10.95
N GLN A 81 -7.97 -4.75 9.65
CA GLN A 81 -6.93 -5.01 8.64
C GLN A 81 -5.95 -3.85 8.53
N LEU A 82 -6.47 -2.63 8.53
CA LEU A 82 -5.66 -1.42 8.38
C LEU A 82 -4.78 -1.17 9.61
N HIS A 83 -5.29 -1.42 10.82
CA HIS A 83 -4.48 -1.43 12.04
C HIS A 83 -3.37 -2.49 12.01
N THR A 84 -3.68 -3.71 11.55
CA THR A 84 -2.71 -4.81 11.50
C THR A 84 -1.54 -4.50 10.56
N ILE A 85 -1.82 -3.87 9.41
CA ILE A 85 -0.75 -3.44 8.49
C ILE A 85 0.03 -2.29 9.10
N TYR A 86 -0.65 -1.33 9.73
CA TYR A 86 0.01 -0.20 10.38
C TYR A 86 1.03 -0.64 11.45
N ASP A 87 0.64 -1.56 12.33
CA ASP A 87 1.50 -2.07 13.39
C ASP A 87 2.71 -2.85 12.83
N LYS A 88 2.52 -3.61 11.75
CA LYS A 88 3.61 -4.33 11.06
C LYS A 88 4.59 -3.41 10.35
N LEU A 89 4.16 -2.23 9.90
CA LEU A 89 5.01 -1.27 9.19
C LEU A 89 5.80 -0.35 10.13
N LEU A 90 5.46 -0.31 11.42
CA LEU A 90 6.12 0.51 12.45
C LEU A 90 6.99 -0.29 13.43
N SER A 91 6.87 -1.62 13.43
CA SER A 91 7.79 -2.53 14.12
C SER A 91 9.06 -2.78 13.32
#